data_AF-Q1LA09-F1
#
_entry.id   AF-Q1LA09-F1
#
_cell.length_a   1.000
_cell.length_b   1.000
_cell.length_c   1.000
_cell.angle_alpha   90.00
_cell.angle_beta   90.00
_cell.angle_gamma   90.00
#
_symmetry.space_group_name_H-M   'P 1'
#
loop_
_entity.id
_entity.type
_entity.pdbx_description
1 polymer ?
#
loop_
_entity_poly.entity_id
_entity_poly.type
_entity_poly.pdbx_seq_one_letter_code
_entity_poly.pdbx_strand_id
1 'polypeptide(L)'
;MRPKHMRTVSQLDQLRNHVPIGQDRLGAFVALASIPQPYIRELMQLIQREMVPIFHHESAGDCIYPWDWYAWLENALFCPF
;
A
#
# COMPACT_ATOMS: atom_id res chain seq x y z
N MET A 1 -20.38 -18.83 -3.39
CA MET A 1 -19.11 -18.19 -3.79
C MET A 1 -19.17 -16.74 -3.34
N ARG A 2 -18.27 -16.27 -2.47
CA ARG A 2 -18.23 -14.85 -2.08
C ARG A 2 -17.61 -14.05 -3.23
N PRO A 3 -18.18 -12.90 -3.63
CA PRO A 3 -17.55 -12.06 -4.62
C PRO A 3 -16.17 -11.63 -4.10
N LYS A 4 -15.12 -11.89 -4.89
CA LYS A 4 -13.84 -11.18 -4.75
C LYS A 4 -14.22 -9.70 -4.75
N HIS A 5 -13.92 -8.97 -3.68
CA HIS A 5 -14.24 -7.55 -3.59
C HIS A 5 -13.53 -6.83 -4.73
N MET A 6 -14.23 -6.59 -5.84
CA MET A 6 -13.73 -5.69 -6.89
C MET A 6 -13.78 -4.29 -6.28
N ARG A 7 -12.60 -3.77 -5.93
CA ARG A 7 -12.42 -2.38 -5.51
C ARG A 7 -12.99 -1.49 -6.62
N THR A 8 -13.99 -0.67 -6.31
CA THR A 8 -14.51 0.29 -7.28
C THR A 8 -13.50 1.41 -7.48
N VAL A 9 -13.47 2.04 -8.66
CA VAL A 9 -12.58 3.17 -8.97
C VAL A 9 -12.72 4.28 -7.91
N SER A 10 -13.96 4.60 -7.51
CA SER A 10 -14.26 5.60 -6.48
C SER A 10 -13.62 5.28 -5.12
N GLN A 11 -13.60 4.00 -4.70
CA GLN A 11 -12.96 3.59 -3.44
C GLN A 11 -11.43 3.70 -3.50
N LEU A 12 -10.83 3.42 -4.65
CA LEU A 12 -9.38 3.55 -4.86
C LEU A 12 -8.95 5.02 -4.87
N ASP A 13 -9.74 5.91 -5.48
CA ASP A 13 -9.49 7.35 -5.45
C ASP A 13 -9.63 7.91 -4.04
N GLN A 14 -10.62 7.44 -3.27
CA GLN A 14 -10.73 7.81 -1.85
C GLN A 14 -9.49 7.38 -1.06
N LEU A 15 -9.02 6.13 -1.23
CA LEU A 15 -7.82 5.66 -0.55
C LEU A 15 -6.58 6.46 -0.92
N ARG A 16 -6.41 6.77 -2.22
CA ARG A 16 -5.29 7.58 -2.72
C ARG A 16 -5.22 8.94 -2.02
N ASN A 17 -6.38 9.53 -1.71
CA ASN A 17 -6.46 10.84 -1.06
C ASN A 17 -6.40 10.77 0.48
N HIS A 18 -6.75 9.64 1.09
CA HIS A 18 -6.80 9.49 2.56
C HIS A 18 -5.52 8.93 3.17
N VAL A 19 -4.75 8.13 2.41
CA VAL A 19 -3.48 7.57 2.87
C VAL A 19 -2.39 8.61 2.60
N PRO A 20 -1.82 9.25 3.62
CA PRO A 20 -0.81 10.28 3.43
C PRO A 20 0.49 9.67 2.93
N ILE A 21 1.18 10.40 2.04
CA ILE A 21 2.57 10.13 1.71
C ILE A 21 3.42 10.96 2.67
N GLY A 22 4.14 10.26 3.55
CA GLY A 22 5.16 10.86 4.39
C GLY A 22 6.37 11.25 3.55
N GLN A 23 7.09 12.27 3.98
CA GLN A 23 8.31 12.73 3.35
C GLN A 23 9.31 13.16 4.42
N ASP A 24 10.52 12.65 4.34
CA ASP A 24 11.63 13.06 5.19
C ASP A 24 12.93 13.19 4.40
N ARG A 25 14.08 13.20 5.11
CA ARG A 25 15.42 13.26 4.53
C ARG A 25 15.84 12.00 3.76
N LEU A 26 15.22 10.85 4.05
CA LEU A 26 15.51 9.56 3.42
C LEU A 26 14.62 9.30 2.21
N GLY A 27 13.46 9.95 2.14
CA GLY A 27 12.63 9.97 0.95
C GLY A 27 11.13 10.01 1.27
N ALA A 28 10.35 9.72 0.24
CA ALA A 28 8.90 9.58 0.37
C ALA A 28 8.55 8.16 0.82
N PHE A 29 7.54 8.01 1.67
CA PHE A 29 7.11 6.72 2.20
C PHE A 29 5.59 6.67 2.44
N VAL A 30 5.04 5.46 2.43
CA VAL A 30 3.66 5.20 2.85
C VAL A 30 3.71 4.27 4.06
N ALA A 31 3.25 4.78 5.21
CA ALA A 31 3.21 4.01 6.45
C ALA A 31 2.08 2.98 6.38
N LEU A 32 2.38 1.70 6.57
CA LEU A 32 1.38 0.62 6.51
C LEU A 32 0.27 0.80 7.56
N ALA A 33 0.62 1.36 8.72
CA ALA A 33 -0.35 1.68 9.78
C ALA A 33 -1.37 2.76 9.39
N SER A 34 -1.09 3.57 8.36
CA SER A 34 -2.02 4.59 7.86
C SER A 34 -3.05 4.06 6.87
N ILE A 35 -2.90 2.81 6.41
CA ILE A 35 -3.79 2.20 5.44
C ILE A 35 -5.00 1.60 6.18
N PRO A 36 -6.24 2.03 5.89
CA PRO A 36 -7.41 1.58 6.62
C PRO A 36 -7.75 0.12 6.31
N GLN A 37 -8.44 -0.54 7.25
CA GLN A 37 -9.06 -1.84 7.01
C GLN A 37 -10.24 -1.70 6.02
N PRO A 38 -10.50 -2.71 5.15
CA PRO A 38 -9.79 -4.00 5.04
C PRO A 38 -8.53 -3.96 4.16
N TYR A 39 -8.22 -2.81 3.56
CA TYR A 39 -7.23 -2.67 2.48
C TYR A 39 -5.80 -3.00 2.90
N ILE A 40 -5.42 -2.71 4.15
CA ILE A 40 -4.11 -3.12 4.67
C ILE A 40 -3.95 -4.65 4.67
N ARG A 41 -5.00 -5.41 4.98
CA ARG A 41 -4.95 -6.87 4.89
C ARG A 41 -4.83 -7.32 3.42
N GLU A 42 -5.61 -6.67 2.56
CA GLU A 42 -5.49 -6.60 1.09
C GLU A 42 -4.03 -6.63 0.62
N LEU A 43 -3.37 -5.52 0.95
CA LEU A 43 -2.03 -5.18 0.56
C LEU A 43 -0.98 -6.11 1.20
N MET A 44 -1.09 -6.43 2.49
CA MET A 44 -0.11 -7.29 3.16
C MET A 44 -0.03 -8.69 2.55
N GLN A 45 -1.15 -9.25 2.12
CA GLN A 45 -1.17 -10.54 1.40
C GLN A 45 -0.42 -10.45 0.07
N LEU A 46 -0.57 -9.34 -0.64
CA LEU A 46 0.14 -9.11 -1.90
C LEU A 46 1.62 -8.81 -1.68
N ILE A 47 1.97 -8.00 -0.67
CA ILE A 47 3.37 -7.74 -0.29
C ILE A 47 4.09 -9.05 0.00
N GLN A 48 3.46 -9.95 0.78
CA GLN A 48 4.03 -11.26 1.08
C GLN A 48 4.16 -12.14 -0.16
N ARG A 49 3.12 -12.17 -1.02
CA ARG A 49 3.10 -13.02 -2.22
C ARG A 49 4.13 -12.56 -3.26
N GLU A 50 4.22 -11.25 -3.48
CA GLU A 50 5.08 -10.64 -4.48
C GLU A 50 6.45 -10.23 -3.89
N MET A 51 6.73 -10.49 -2.61
CA MET A 51 7.99 -10.10 -1.95
C MET A 51 8.33 -8.61 -2.08
N VAL A 52 7.33 -7.74 -1.93
CA VAL A 52 7.52 -6.27 -1.99
C VAL A 52 8.33 -5.81 -0.78
N PRO A 53 9.39 -5.00 -0.96
CA PRO A 53 10.21 -4.54 0.15
C PRO A 53 9.42 -3.71 1.16
N ILE A 54 9.50 -4.11 2.43
CA ILE A 54 9.10 -3.29 3.58
C ILE A 54 10.36 -2.78 4.25
N PHE A 55 10.36 -1.49 4.61
CA PHE A 55 11.42 -0.90 5.44
C PHE A 55 10.82 -0.27 6.70
N HIS A 56 11.63 -0.16 7.74
CA HIS A 56 11.22 0.41 9.01
C HIS A 56 11.64 1.88 9.11
N HIS A 57 10.67 2.78 9.31
CA HIS A 57 10.89 4.21 9.50
C HIS A 57 10.76 4.58 10.98
N GLU A 58 11.71 5.33 11.53
CA GLU A 58 11.82 5.60 12.98
C GLU A 58 10.54 6.18 13.61
N SER A 59 9.83 7.06 12.90
CA SER A 59 8.61 7.71 13.41
C SER A 59 7.30 7.11 12.90
N ALA A 60 7.34 6.25 11.89
CA ALA A 60 6.14 5.78 11.18
C ALA A 60 5.98 4.25 11.19
N GLY A 61 6.99 3.52 11.66
CA GLY A 61 7.02 2.07 11.66
C GLY A 61 7.21 1.50 10.26
N ASP A 62 6.53 0.40 9.97
CA ASP A 62 6.71 -0.33 8.71
C ASP A 62 6.09 0.43 7.54
N CYS A 63 6.89 0.60 6.49
CA CYS A 63 6.56 1.42 5.33
C CYS A 63 6.86 0.66 4.03
N ILE A 64 6.18 1.10 2.97
CA ILE A 64 6.52 0.79 1.58
C ILE A 64 6.82 2.09 0.84
N TYR A 65 7.41 1.97 -0.35
CA TYR A 65 7.59 3.14 -1.21
C TYR A 65 6.28 3.58 -1.85
N PRO A 66 6.10 4.88 -2.17
CA PRO A 66 4.87 5.37 -2.78
C PRO A 66 4.56 4.74 -4.14
N TRP A 67 5.56 4.36 -4.93
CA TRP A 67 5.33 3.68 -6.21
C TRP A 67 4.70 2.30 -6.03
N ASP A 68 5.06 1.55 -4.99
CA ASP A 68 4.44 0.26 -4.66
C ASP A 68 3.00 0.44 -4.21
N TRP A 69 2.74 1.50 -3.42
CA TRP A 69 1.40 1.91 -3.06
C TRP A 69 0.54 2.23 -4.30
N TYR A 70 1.06 3.02 -5.23
CA TYR A 70 0.35 3.35 -6.47
C TYR A 70 0.14 2.13 -7.37
N ALA A 71 1.14 1.26 -7.51
CA ALA A 71 1.01 0.01 -8.24
C ALA A 71 -0.09 -0.87 -7.64
N TRP A 72 -0.21 -0.94 -6.32
CA TRP A 72 -1.28 -1.68 -5.66
C TRP A 72 -2.68 -1.10 -5.92
N LEU A 73 -2.81 0.23 -5.88
CA LEU A 73 -4.05 0.91 -6.23
C LEU A 73 -4.47 0.59 -7.67
N GLU A 74 -3.52 0.45 -8.58
CA GLU A 74 -3.74 0.18 -10.00
C GLU A 74 -3.84 -1.32 -10.34
N ASN A 75 -3.84 -2.21 -9.33
CA ASN A 75 -3.78 -3.67 -9.49
C ASN A 75 -2.56 -4.16 -10.28
N ALA A 76 -1.47 -3.39 -10.27
CA ALA A 76 -0.21 -3.64 -10.96
C ALA A 76 0.95 -3.93 -10.00
N LEU A 77 0.69 -4.09 -8.69
CA LEU A 77 1.72 -4.45 -7.72
C LEU A 77 2.29 -5.83 -8.05
N PHE A 78 3.54 -5.83 -8.50
CA PHE A 78 4.30 -7.00 -8.87
C PHE A 78 5.78 -6.69 -8.63
N CYS A 79 6.47 -7.61 -7.97
CA CYS A 79 7.91 -7.54 -7.77
C CYS A 79 8.53 -8.71 -8.53
N PRO A 80 9.30 -8.48 -9.61
CA PRO A 80 9.85 -9.55 -10.44
C PRO A 80 11.07 -10.27 -9.83
N PHE A 81 11.37 -10.10 -8.54
CA PHE A 81 12.60 -10.59 -7.93
C PHE A 81 12.55 -12.08 -7.60
#